data_AF-A0A356FEW1-F1
#
_entry.id   AF-A0A356FEW1-F1
#
_cell.length_a   1.000
_cell.length_b   1.000
_cell.length_c   1.000
_cell.angle_alpha   90.00
_cell.angle_beta   90.00
_cell.angle_gamma   90.00
#
_symmetry.space_group_name_H-M   'P 1'
#
loop_
_entity.id
_entity.type
_entity.pdbx_description
1 polymer ?
#
loop_
_entity_poly.entity_id
_entity_poly.type
_entity_poly.pdbx_seq_one_letter_code
_entity_poly.pdbx_strand_id
1 'polypeptide(L)'
;MNRFIAPIIIFLVGFAYSLPGFSQEGKLPAPPPLEQEEKGNLIKKLFKSEYSKKTSAARRDLARVLLSKAKREKVDMVARFVLLKEAMDLSSRSADLETALGAYSLMDEGYLINPIQVKESLLTVFPRTKSLITEETVFDEWMNLVDLTIRVDDYPAADKFAGLARKRASRDKLLQGLAKDKEKYIKVLEKRFEEIQPVIEKLAGNPENVEANGVVGEFLSLYKRDWKSGMPMVGKGPEGELKKLAAAEFSSPGVPLELQGIADGWWEQAQANKDLVRISCLMRAAHWYGKLLSGLEGLSQVRIQKRLAEIEKEIGSVRGVKLSELQVLCYQDRRWKRHPLEKISLARRGEALAAKNTSGIWRYALLSSKRLIRGDFSATVTVSGGRCVGLTSDDMRSKRLEVELKSGWNRVRIERVGKSLSFSINGKPVKWKTGEYQSYYGEVNPEQTSYLFISINAGQQCSVQTIEIDSSTVEYGNATAAADDDDDDRRREGEDEDRGRDDARGRFGGRGRGRN
;
A
#
# COMPACT_ATOMS: atom_id res chain seq x y z
N MET A 1 -10.05 9.28 -34.49
CA MET A 1 -10.15 9.70 -33.07
C MET A 1 -11.62 9.67 -32.67
N ASN A 2 -12.08 8.55 -32.11
CA ASN A 2 -13.35 8.40 -31.37
C ASN A 2 -13.55 6.91 -31.06
N ARG A 3 -12.88 6.44 -30.00
CA ARG A 3 -13.11 5.12 -29.40
C ARG A 3 -12.62 5.18 -27.95
N PHE A 4 -13.43 5.70 -27.03
CA PHE A 4 -13.37 5.44 -25.57
C PHE A 4 -14.60 6.08 -24.90
N ILE A 5 -15.79 5.53 -25.19
CA ILE A 5 -16.97 5.69 -24.33
C ILE A 5 -17.46 4.27 -24.07
N ALA A 6 -17.02 3.68 -22.95
CA ALA A 6 -17.55 2.42 -22.47
C ALA A 6 -18.91 2.68 -21.79
N PRO A 7 -19.95 1.85 -22.00
CA PRO A 7 -21.28 2.12 -21.48
C PRO A 7 -21.37 1.76 -20.00
N ILE A 8 -21.90 2.69 -19.21
CA ILE A 8 -22.48 2.42 -17.89
C ILE A 8 -23.91 1.93 -18.16
N ILE A 9 -24.13 0.62 -18.10
CA ILE A 9 -25.47 0.02 -18.04
C ILE A 9 -25.43 -1.11 -17.00
N ILE A 10 -26.30 -1.00 -16.02
CA ILE A 10 -26.61 -2.00 -15.00
C ILE A 10 -27.07 -3.29 -15.72
N PHE A 11 -26.36 -4.40 -15.53
CA PHE A 11 -26.86 -5.73 -15.85
C PHE A 11 -27.46 -6.35 -14.59
N LEU A 12 -28.79 -6.33 -14.50
CA LEU A 12 -29.57 -7.29 -13.73
C LEU A 12 -29.70 -8.58 -14.55
N VAL A 13 -29.67 -9.73 -13.86
CA VAL A 13 -29.75 -11.12 -14.34
C VAL A 13 -28.40 -11.75 -14.70
N GLY A 14 -27.84 -12.42 -13.68
CA GLY A 14 -26.73 -13.37 -13.67
C GLY A 14 -26.08 -13.74 -15.00
N PHE A 15 -25.02 -13.04 -15.38
CA PHE A 15 -23.85 -13.59 -16.05
C PHE A 15 -22.70 -12.58 -15.96
N ALA A 16 -21.55 -13.02 -15.44
CA ALA A 16 -20.24 -12.35 -15.42
C ALA A 16 -20.21 -10.86 -14.98
N TYR A 17 -19.93 -10.64 -13.70
CA TYR A 17 -19.45 -9.35 -13.18
C TYR A 17 -18.14 -8.94 -13.88
N SER A 18 -18.22 -8.10 -14.91
CA SER A 18 -17.08 -7.32 -15.37
C SER A 18 -16.92 -6.12 -14.45
N LEU A 19 -16.27 -6.33 -13.31
CA LEU A 19 -15.86 -5.24 -12.41
C LEU A 19 -14.95 -4.26 -13.19
N PRO A 20 -15.24 -2.95 -13.22
CA PRO A 20 -14.34 -1.98 -13.83
C PRO A 20 -12.97 -2.03 -13.12
N GLY A 21 -11.93 -2.46 -13.85
CA GLY A 21 -10.57 -2.65 -13.32
C GLY A 21 -10.09 -4.11 -13.27
N PHE A 22 -10.96 -5.09 -13.49
CA PHE A 22 -10.57 -6.48 -13.70
C PHE A 22 -10.65 -6.79 -15.19
N SER A 23 -9.51 -6.76 -15.90
CA SER A 23 -9.47 -7.28 -17.27
C SER A 23 -9.76 -8.78 -17.21
N GLN A 24 -10.84 -9.20 -17.86
CA GLN A 24 -11.15 -10.62 -18.10
C GLN A 24 -10.49 -11.14 -19.38
N GLU A 25 -9.84 -10.26 -20.14
CA GLU A 25 -9.23 -10.55 -21.42
C GLU A 25 -8.05 -11.51 -21.23
N GLY A 26 -8.10 -12.67 -21.89
CA GLY A 26 -7.08 -13.71 -21.77
C GLY A 26 -7.21 -14.65 -20.56
N LYS A 27 -8.21 -14.48 -19.69
CA LYS A 27 -8.49 -15.43 -18.60
C LYS A 27 -9.24 -16.66 -19.09
N LEU A 28 -8.88 -17.84 -18.58
CA LEU A 28 -9.59 -19.09 -18.87
C LEU A 28 -10.90 -19.19 -18.07
N PRO A 29 -11.95 -19.86 -18.55
CA PRO A 29 -13.06 -20.23 -17.68
C PRO A 29 -12.56 -21.09 -16.51
N ALA A 30 -13.16 -20.94 -15.32
CA ALA A 30 -12.91 -21.89 -14.25
C ALA A 30 -13.29 -23.31 -14.73
N PRO A 31 -12.45 -24.34 -14.52
CA PRO A 31 -12.76 -25.70 -14.94
C PRO A 31 -14.09 -26.18 -14.35
N PRO A 32 -14.89 -26.99 -15.07
CA PRO A 32 -16.10 -27.59 -14.54
C PRO A 32 -15.87 -28.33 -13.22
N PRO A 33 -16.85 -28.37 -12.30
CA PRO A 33 -16.69 -29.01 -10.99
C PRO A 33 -16.23 -30.48 -11.05
N LEU A 34 -16.72 -31.24 -12.03
CA LEU A 34 -16.34 -32.65 -12.22
C LEU A 34 -14.85 -32.79 -12.56
N GLU A 35 -14.35 -31.98 -13.49
CA GLU A 35 -12.92 -31.98 -13.87
C GLU A 35 -12.03 -31.56 -12.69
N GLN A 36 -12.48 -30.60 -11.89
CA GLN A 36 -11.78 -30.22 -10.66
C GLN A 36 -11.70 -31.39 -9.66
N GLU A 37 -12.79 -32.14 -9.51
CA GLU A 37 -12.86 -33.28 -8.59
C GLU A 37 -11.95 -34.42 -9.04
N GLU A 38 -12.03 -34.83 -10.31
CA GLU A 38 -11.18 -35.88 -10.89
C GLU A 38 -9.70 -35.53 -10.74
N LYS A 39 -9.34 -34.30 -11.09
CA LYS A 39 -7.96 -33.82 -10.98
C LYS A 39 -7.52 -33.69 -9.53
N GLY A 40 -8.41 -33.26 -8.63
CA GLY A 40 -8.18 -33.19 -7.20
C GLY A 40 -7.91 -34.56 -6.58
N ASN A 41 -8.64 -35.59 -6.98
CA ASN A 41 -8.42 -36.96 -6.56
C ASN A 41 -7.05 -37.48 -7.01
N LEU A 42 -6.66 -37.18 -8.25
CA LEU A 42 -5.32 -37.51 -8.76
C LEU A 42 -4.22 -36.81 -7.94
N ILE A 43 -4.34 -35.50 -7.71
CA ILE A 43 -3.36 -34.73 -6.92
C ILE A 43 -3.26 -35.30 -5.50
N LYS A 44 -4.39 -35.55 -4.83
CA LYS A 44 -4.40 -36.14 -3.48
C LYS A 44 -3.78 -37.53 -3.43
N LYS A 45 -3.94 -38.34 -4.48
CA LYS A 45 -3.27 -39.64 -4.61
C LYS A 45 -1.75 -39.49 -4.75
N LEU A 46 -1.29 -38.52 -5.55
CA LEU A 46 0.13 -38.26 -5.78
C LEU A 46 0.85 -37.72 -4.53
N PHE A 47 0.18 -36.88 -3.72
CA PHE A 47 0.73 -36.30 -2.48
C PHE A 47 0.17 -36.96 -1.20
N LYS A 48 -0.20 -38.24 -1.28
CA LYS A 48 -0.92 -38.94 -0.19
C LYS A 48 -0.16 -38.86 1.15
N SER A 49 1.16 -39.02 1.12
CA SER A 49 2.00 -38.95 2.33
C SER A 49 1.99 -37.55 2.93
N GLU A 50 2.08 -36.49 2.14
CA GLU A 50 2.02 -35.11 2.61
C GLU A 50 0.62 -34.76 3.15
N TYR A 51 -0.44 -35.11 2.43
CA TYR A 51 -1.83 -34.87 2.86
C TYR A 51 -2.18 -35.60 4.17
N SER A 52 -1.57 -36.75 4.44
CA SER A 52 -1.78 -37.48 5.69
C SER A 52 -1.24 -36.76 6.94
N LYS A 53 -0.31 -35.81 6.77
CA LYS A 53 0.29 -35.05 7.88
C LYS A 53 -0.70 -33.99 8.36
N LYS A 54 -1.04 -34.03 9.65
CA LYS A 54 -2.06 -33.16 10.24
C LYS A 54 -1.52 -31.86 10.86
N THR A 55 -0.20 -31.71 10.97
CA THR A 55 0.39 -30.53 11.62
C THR A 55 0.26 -29.30 10.72
N SER A 56 0.08 -28.12 11.32
CA SER A 56 0.01 -26.87 10.55
C SER A 56 1.29 -26.64 9.75
N ALA A 57 2.46 -26.98 10.30
CA ALA A 57 3.74 -26.87 9.58
C ALA A 57 3.75 -27.70 8.29
N ALA A 58 3.38 -29.00 8.37
CA ALA A 58 3.35 -29.87 7.20
C ALA A 58 2.32 -29.41 6.15
N ARG A 59 1.17 -28.86 6.59
CA ARG A 59 0.18 -28.27 5.67
C ARG A 59 0.72 -27.05 4.93
N ARG A 60 1.48 -26.17 5.60
CA ARG A 60 2.15 -25.04 4.92
C ARG A 60 3.19 -25.52 3.92
N ASP A 61 3.99 -26.50 4.30
CA ASP A 61 5.03 -27.04 3.43
C ASP A 61 4.40 -27.65 2.17
N LEU A 62 3.33 -28.44 2.31
CA LEU A 62 2.57 -28.95 1.18
C LEU A 62 1.97 -27.80 0.35
N ALA A 63 1.33 -26.81 0.97
CA ALA A 63 0.75 -25.67 0.26
C ALA A 63 1.78 -24.94 -0.61
N ARG A 64 3.00 -24.70 -0.10
CA ARG A 64 4.10 -24.08 -0.86
C ARG A 64 4.56 -24.95 -2.02
N VAL A 65 4.63 -26.28 -1.82
CA VAL A 65 4.96 -27.23 -2.90
C VAL A 65 3.89 -27.20 -3.99
N LEU A 66 2.60 -27.22 -3.62
CA LEU A 66 1.50 -27.16 -4.58
C LEU A 66 1.48 -25.83 -5.34
N LEU A 67 1.71 -24.70 -4.67
CA LEU A 67 1.84 -23.40 -5.31
C LEU A 67 3.02 -23.36 -6.29
N SER A 68 4.19 -23.89 -5.90
CA SER A 68 5.37 -23.98 -6.76
C SER A 68 5.09 -24.81 -8.02
N LYS A 69 4.38 -25.94 -7.87
CA LYS A 69 3.95 -26.76 -9.00
C LYS A 69 2.95 -26.03 -9.89
N ALA A 70 1.97 -25.34 -9.31
CA ALA A 70 1.01 -24.54 -10.06
C ALA A 70 1.68 -23.42 -10.88
N LYS A 71 2.74 -22.79 -10.35
CA LYS A 71 3.52 -21.78 -11.09
C LYS A 71 4.24 -22.34 -12.33
N ARG A 72 4.63 -23.62 -12.28
CA ARG A 72 5.37 -24.30 -13.36
C ARG A 72 4.45 -25.01 -14.34
N GLU A 73 3.22 -25.33 -13.95
CA GLU A 73 2.23 -25.97 -14.80
C GLU A 73 1.72 -24.99 -15.87
N LYS A 74 1.93 -25.35 -17.14
CA LYS A 74 1.57 -24.52 -18.30
C LYS A 74 0.74 -25.28 -19.33
N VAL A 75 0.55 -26.59 -19.14
CA VAL A 75 -0.10 -27.47 -20.09
C VAL A 75 -1.45 -27.92 -19.56
N ASP A 76 -1.47 -28.53 -18.38
CA ASP A 76 -2.70 -29.00 -17.74
C ASP A 76 -3.30 -27.87 -16.89
N MET A 77 -4.10 -27.02 -17.53
CA MET A 77 -4.71 -25.86 -16.88
C MET A 77 -5.78 -26.25 -15.85
N VAL A 78 -6.37 -27.44 -15.95
CA VAL A 78 -7.23 -27.99 -14.89
C VAL A 78 -6.39 -28.34 -13.66
N ALA A 79 -5.25 -29.02 -13.85
CA ALA A 79 -4.32 -29.31 -12.76
C ALA A 79 -3.80 -28.04 -12.11
N ARG A 80 -3.40 -27.03 -12.91
CA ARG A 80 -2.97 -25.74 -12.38
C ARG A 80 -4.06 -25.11 -11.51
N PHE A 81 -5.31 -25.05 -11.97
CA PHE A 81 -6.41 -24.50 -11.18
C PHE A 81 -6.58 -25.24 -9.84
N VAL A 82 -6.61 -26.57 -9.86
CA VAL A 82 -6.81 -27.38 -8.65
C VAL A 82 -5.62 -27.29 -7.70
N LEU A 83 -4.38 -27.24 -8.21
CA LEU A 83 -3.19 -27.00 -7.40
C LEU A 83 -3.26 -25.64 -6.68
N LEU A 84 -3.72 -24.58 -7.35
CA LEU A 84 -3.92 -23.27 -6.74
C LEU A 84 -5.00 -23.32 -5.65
N LYS A 85 -6.14 -23.99 -5.92
CA LYS A 85 -7.23 -24.15 -4.96
C LYS A 85 -6.80 -24.89 -3.70
N GLU A 86 -6.07 -26.00 -3.85
CA GLU A 86 -5.57 -26.80 -2.72
C GLU A 86 -4.45 -26.08 -1.97
N ALA A 87 -3.53 -25.40 -2.68
CA ALA A 87 -2.52 -24.55 -2.06
C ALA A 87 -3.17 -23.46 -1.20
N MET A 88 -4.22 -22.81 -1.72
CA MET A 88 -4.99 -21.80 -1.01
C MET A 88 -5.65 -22.37 0.24
N ASP A 89 -6.45 -23.44 0.15
CA ASP A 89 -7.16 -24.01 1.32
C ASP A 89 -6.18 -24.45 2.43
N LEU A 90 -5.11 -25.16 2.06
CA LEU A 90 -4.11 -25.63 3.01
C LEU A 90 -3.37 -24.46 3.70
N SER A 91 -2.97 -23.45 2.94
CA SER A 91 -2.25 -22.28 3.46
C SER A 91 -3.14 -21.40 4.33
N SER A 92 -4.40 -21.15 3.92
CA SER A 92 -5.38 -20.41 4.71
C SER A 92 -5.60 -21.04 6.09
N ARG A 93 -5.84 -22.36 6.14
CA ARG A 93 -6.09 -23.09 7.40
C ARG A 93 -4.85 -23.25 8.29
N SER A 94 -3.66 -23.02 7.75
CA SER A 94 -2.38 -23.23 8.46
C SER A 94 -1.64 -21.93 8.79
N ALA A 95 -2.30 -20.78 8.64
CA ALA A 95 -1.80 -19.44 8.92
C ALA A 95 -0.64 -18.99 8.00
N ASP A 96 -0.63 -19.42 6.74
CA ASP A 96 0.33 -19.00 5.71
C ASP A 96 -0.34 -18.05 4.73
N LEU A 97 -0.46 -16.78 5.14
CA LEU A 97 -1.19 -15.78 4.36
C LEU A 97 -0.51 -15.48 3.02
N GLU A 98 0.82 -15.46 3.01
CA GLU A 98 1.61 -15.18 1.80
C GLU A 98 1.35 -16.22 0.71
N THR A 99 1.39 -17.51 1.06
CA THR A 99 1.09 -18.59 0.11
C THR A 99 -0.37 -18.56 -0.33
N ALA A 100 -1.30 -18.26 0.59
CA ALA A 100 -2.73 -18.20 0.27
C ALA A 100 -3.05 -17.08 -0.71
N LEU A 101 -2.54 -15.86 -0.45
CA LEU A 101 -2.72 -14.72 -1.34
C LEU A 101 -1.96 -14.90 -2.65
N GLY A 102 -0.76 -15.49 -2.63
CA GLY A 102 -0.03 -15.82 -3.86
C GLY A 102 -0.76 -16.82 -4.75
N ALA A 103 -1.41 -17.84 -4.16
CA ALA A 103 -2.26 -18.76 -4.90
C ALA A 103 -3.52 -18.07 -5.45
N TYR A 104 -4.13 -17.18 -4.66
CA TYR A 104 -5.27 -16.37 -5.10
C TYR A 104 -4.91 -15.47 -6.27
N SER A 105 -3.81 -14.73 -6.21
CA SER A 105 -3.39 -13.83 -7.30
C SER A 105 -3.20 -14.58 -8.61
N LEU A 106 -2.52 -15.73 -8.59
CA LEU A 106 -2.36 -16.56 -9.80
C LEU A 106 -3.68 -17.14 -10.32
N MET A 107 -4.64 -17.39 -9.42
CA MET A 107 -5.96 -17.89 -9.80
C MET A 107 -6.78 -16.76 -10.43
N ASP A 108 -6.78 -15.57 -9.84
CA ASP A 108 -7.45 -14.40 -10.39
C ASP A 108 -6.82 -14.00 -11.73
N GLU A 109 -5.50 -14.00 -11.87
CA GLU A 109 -4.81 -13.69 -13.14
C GLU A 109 -5.12 -14.70 -14.26
N GLY A 110 -5.25 -15.99 -13.92
CA GLY A 110 -5.37 -17.06 -14.91
C GLY A 110 -6.80 -17.46 -15.26
N TYR A 111 -7.77 -17.20 -14.38
CA TYR A 111 -9.11 -17.79 -14.48
C TYR A 111 -10.23 -16.79 -14.17
N LEU A 112 -11.38 -16.98 -14.84
CA LEU A 112 -12.63 -16.31 -14.55
C LEU A 112 -13.22 -16.86 -13.25
N ILE A 113 -12.92 -16.18 -12.15
CA ILE A 113 -13.43 -16.48 -10.80
C ILE A 113 -14.23 -15.30 -10.26
N ASN A 114 -15.01 -15.55 -9.21
CA ASN A 114 -15.54 -14.46 -8.38
C ASN A 114 -14.49 -14.08 -7.32
N PRO A 115 -13.77 -12.94 -7.46
CA PRO A 115 -12.69 -12.57 -6.57
C PRO A 115 -13.17 -12.33 -5.13
N ILE A 116 -14.38 -11.79 -4.95
CA ILE A 116 -14.96 -11.51 -3.63
C ILE A 116 -15.23 -12.83 -2.90
N GLN A 117 -15.89 -13.78 -3.56
CA GLN A 117 -16.25 -15.07 -2.95
C GLN A 117 -15.01 -15.90 -2.58
N VAL A 118 -13.99 -15.92 -3.46
CA VAL A 118 -12.75 -16.67 -3.21
C VAL A 118 -11.97 -16.05 -2.04
N LYS A 119 -11.78 -14.73 -2.02
CA LYS A 119 -11.12 -14.05 -0.89
C LYS A 119 -11.90 -14.20 0.41
N GLU A 120 -13.22 -14.08 0.39
CA GLU A 120 -14.06 -14.28 1.57
C GLU A 120 -13.83 -15.68 2.16
N SER A 121 -13.84 -16.71 1.31
CA SER A 121 -13.64 -18.10 1.73
C SER A 121 -12.26 -18.30 2.37
N LEU A 122 -11.21 -17.75 1.75
CA LEU A 122 -9.83 -17.74 2.26
C LEU A 122 -9.74 -17.07 3.64
N LEU A 123 -10.25 -15.84 3.76
CA LEU A 123 -10.10 -15.03 4.97
C LEU A 123 -10.94 -15.56 6.14
N THR A 124 -12.10 -16.16 5.84
CA THR A 124 -13.01 -16.70 6.86
C THR A 124 -12.40 -17.87 7.61
N VAL A 125 -11.69 -18.77 6.90
CA VAL A 125 -11.04 -19.94 7.53
C VAL A 125 -9.66 -19.61 8.10
N PHE A 126 -9.13 -18.40 7.85
CA PHE A 126 -7.80 -18.01 8.30
C PHE A 126 -7.75 -17.90 9.83
N PRO A 127 -6.93 -18.70 10.52
CA PRO A 127 -6.94 -18.77 11.97
C PRO A 127 -6.40 -17.49 12.60
N ARG A 128 -6.77 -17.22 13.86
CA ARG A 128 -6.12 -16.17 14.64
C ARG A 128 -4.66 -16.52 14.89
N THR A 129 -3.80 -15.51 14.85
CA THR A 129 -2.36 -15.64 15.04
C THR A 129 -1.89 -14.74 16.19
N LYS A 130 -0.62 -14.89 16.58
CA LYS A 130 0.07 -13.95 17.48
C LYS A 130 0.84 -12.86 16.72
N SER A 131 0.94 -12.98 15.39
CA SER A 131 1.69 -12.04 14.57
C SER A 131 0.85 -10.79 14.32
N LEU A 132 1.27 -9.66 14.90
CA LEU A 132 0.60 -8.38 14.70
C LEU A 132 0.51 -8.01 13.21
N ILE A 133 1.61 -8.23 12.47
CA ILE A 133 1.71 -7.92 11.04
C ILE A 133 0.69 -8.75 10.25
N THR A 134 0.60 -10.04 10.54
CA THR A 134 -0.36 -10.93 9.87
C THR A 134 -1.79 -10.55 10.23
N GLU A 135 -2.08 -10.22 11.50
CA GLU A 135 -3.42 -9.77 11.90
C GLU A 135 -3.85 -8.49 11.18
N GLU A 136 -2.97 -7.49 11.09
CA GLU A 136 -3.25 -6.24 10.36
C GLU A 136 -3.41 -6.48 8.86
N THR A 137 -2.61 -7.36 8.27
CA THR A 137 -2.74 -7.71 6.84
C THR A 137 -4.07 -8.41 6.55
N VAL A 138 -4.51 -9.35 7.40
CA VAL A 138 -5.84 -9.98 7.25
C VAL A 138 -6.97 -8.96 7.42
N PHE A 139 -6.82 -8.02 8.36
CA PHE A 139 -7.76 -6.92 8.52
C PHE A 139 -7.85 -6.08 7.24
N ASP A 140 -6.71 -5.68 6.68
CA ASP A 140 -6.64 -4.91 5.44
C ASP A 140 -7.29 -5.64 4.26
N GLU A 141 -7.10 -6.97 4.15
CA GLU A 141 -7.77 -7.76 3.11
C GLU A 141 -9.30 -7.79 3.26
N TRP A 142 -9.81 -7.81 4.50
CA TRP A 142 -11.25 -7.63 4.73
C TRP A 142 -11.72 -6.23 4.34
N MET A 143 -10.96 -5.19 4.68
CA MET A 143 -11.29 -3.81 4.31
C MET A 143 -11.23 -3.59 2.79
N ASN A 144 -10.34 -4.28 2.08
CA ASN A 144 -10.31 -4.30 0.62
C ASN A 144 -11.58 -4.92 0.04
N LEU A 145 -12.11 -6.00 0.65
CA LEU A 145 -13.40 -6.56 0.24
C LEU A 145 -14.55 -5.58 0.48
N VAL A 146 -14.55 -4.86 1.59
CA VAL A 146 -15.53 -3.78 1.86
C VAL A 146 -15.50 -2.72 0.76
N ASP A 147 -14.31 -2.27 0.36
CA ASP A 147 -14.18 -1.26 -0.70
C ASP A 147 -14.63 -1.81 -2.07
N LEU A 148 -14.37 -3.08 -2.36
CA LEU A 148 -14.83 -3.73 -3.59
C LEU A 148 -16.36 -3.86 -3.64
N THR A 149 -17.01 -4.26 -2.54
CA THR A 149 -18.47 -4.40 -2.50
C THR A 149 -19.18 -3.05 -2.52
N ILE A 150 -18.64 -2.01 -1.88
CA ILE A 150 -19.14 -0.63 -2.03
C ILE A 150 -19.10 -0.18 -3.50
N ARG A 151 -18.04 -0.51 -4.25
CA ARG A 151 -17.94 -0.11 -5.67
C ARG A 151 -19.07 -0.67 -6.50
N VAL A 152 -19.50 -1.90 -6.23
CA VAL A 152 -20.62 -2.58 -6.93
C VAL A 152 -21.97 -2.44 -6.24
N ASP A 153 -22.09 -1.52 -5.28
CA ASP A 153 -23.34 -1.23 -4.57
C ASP A 153 -23.91 -2.42 -3.77
N ASP A 154 -23.07 -3.40 -3.42
CA ASP A 154 -23.41 -4.49 -2.50
C ASP A 154 -23.13 -4.08 -1.05
N TYR A 155 -23.96 -3.16 -0.56
CA TYR A 155 -23.88 -2.63 0.81
C TYR A 155 -24.08 -3.70 1.90
N PRO A 156 -24.98 -4.70 1.74
CA PRO A 156 -25.10 -5.79 2.70
C PRO A 156 -23.81 -6.61 2.85
N ALA A 157 -23.13 -6.95 1.75
CA ALA A 157 -21.82 -7.62 1.83
C ALA A 157 -20.75 -6.69 2.42
N ALA A 158 -20.77 -5.39 2.08
CA ALA A 158 -19.85 -4.41 2.68
C ALA A 158 -19.98 -4.36 4.21
N ASP A 159 -21.20 -4.27 4.76
CA ASP A 159 -21.44 -4.24 6.21
C ASP A 159 -21.00 -5.56 6.87
N LYS A 160 -21.34 -6.70 6.27
CA LYS A 160 -20.87 -8.02 6.72
C LYS A 160 -19.34 -8.08 6.82
N PHE A 161 -18.63 -7.65 5.77
CA PHE A 161 -17.17 -7.70 5.73
C PHE A 161 -16.52 -6.71 6.70
N ALA A 162 -17.10 -5.52 6.88
CA ALA A 162 -16.65 -4.57 7.89
C ALA A 162 -16.81 -5.14 9.31
N GLY A 163 -17.92 -5.85 9.58
CA GLY A 163 -18.14 -6.58 10.83
C GLY A 163 -17.13 -7.71 11.06
N LEU A 164 -16.74 -8.45 10.01
CA LEU A 164 -15.69 -9.47 10.09
C LEU A 164 -14.31 -8.85 10.33
N ALA A 165 -13.98 -7.74 9.65
CA ALA A 165 -12.76 -6.97 9.90
C ALA A 165 -12.69 -6.50 11.37
N ARG A 166 -13.79 -5.94 11.89
CA ARG A 166 -13.89 -5.49 13.29
C ARG A 166 -13.70 -6.64 14.29
N LYS A 167 -14.26 -7.82 14.02
CA LYS A 167 -14.04 -9.04 14.82
C LYS A 167 -12.59 -9.53 14.75
N ARG A 168 -11.93 -9.39 13.59
CA ARG A 168 -10.51 -9.73 13.43
C ARG A 168 -9.64 -8.80 14.27
N ALA A 169 -9.94 -7.51 14.23
CA ALA A 169 -9.27 -6.46 14.98
C ALA A 169 -9.52 -6.50 16.51
N SER A 170 -10.06 -7.58 17.10
CA SER A 170 -10.56 -7.53 18.48
C SER A 170 -9.53 -7.18 19.58
N ARG A 171 -8.24 -7.16 19.24
CA ARG A 171 -7.12 -6.82 20.13
C ARG A 171 -6.47 -5.47 19.80
N ASP A 172 -6.94 -4.80 18.75
CA ASP A 172 -6.43 -3.52 18.28
C ASP A 172 -7.59 -2.51 18.19
N LYS A 173 -7.65 -1.61 19.17
CA LYS A 173 -8.72 -0.61 19.27
C LYS A 173 -8.73 0.37 18.11
N LEU A 174 -7.57 0.66 17.52
CA LEU A 174 -7.48 1.56 16.37
C LEU A 174 -8.10 0.89 15.15
N LEU A 175 -7.73 -0.35 14.85
CA LEU A 175 -8.32 -1.11 13.73
C LEU A 175 -9.83 -1.36 13.95
N GLN A 176 -10.27 -1.61 15.19
CA GLN A 176 -11.70 -1.69 15.51
C GLN A 176 -12.44 -0.38 15.22
N GLY A 177 -11.83 0.76 15.57
CA GLY A 177 -12.36 2.09 15.29
C GLY A 177 -12.52 2.31 13.79
N LEU A 178 -11.48 2.02 13.01
CA LEU A 178 -11.50 2.13 11.55
C LEU A 178 -12.63 1.31 10.91
N ALA A 179 -12.79 0.04 11.31
CA ALA A 179 -13.88 -0.78 10.80
C ALA A 179 -15.26 -0.26 11.23
N LYS A 180 -15.40 0.23 12.47
CA LYS A 180 -16.65 0.81 12.97
C LYS A 180 -17.03 2.09 12.23
N ASP A 181 -16.06 2.95 11.92
CA ASP A 181 -16.32 4.17 11.15
C ASP A 181 -16.65 3.83 9.69
N LYS A 182 -16.06 2.77 9.14
CA LYS A 182 -16.45 2.23 7.84
C LYS A 182 -17.89 1.66 7.86
N GLU A 183 -18.29 0.91 8.89
CA GLU A 183 -19.69 0.45 9.08
C GLU A 183 -20.67 1.64 9.08
N LYS A 184 -20.34 2.74 9.77
CA LYS A 184 -21.18 3.96 9.72
C LYS A 184 -21.27 4.56 8.32
N TYR A 185 -20.14 4.64 7.63
CA TYR A 185 -20.09 5.14 6.26
C TYR A 185 -20.94 4.30 5.30
N ILE A 186 -20.84 2.97 5.38
CA ILE A 186 -21.64 2.03 4.57
C ILE A 186 -23.14 2.30 4.76
N LYS A 187 -23.61 2.49 5.99
CA LYS A 187 -25.03 2.77 6.27
C LYS A 187 -25.51 4.09 5.66
N VAL A 188 -24.65 5.11 5.63
CA VAL A 188 -24.97 6.38 4.95
C VAL A 188 -25.07 6.17 3.44
N LEU A 189 -24.16 5.37 2.86
CA LEU A 189 -24.20 5.04 1.44
C LEU A 189 -25.44 4.22 1.06
N GLU A 190 -25.73 3.16 1.81
CA GLU A 190 -26.87 2.27 1.58
C GLU A 190 -28.18 3.06 1.60
N LYS A 191 -28.40 3.86 2.64
CA LYS A 191 -29.59 4.72 2.73
C LYS A 191 -29.69 5.68 1.55
N ARG A 192 -28.58 6.35 1.18
CA ARG A 192 -28.59 7.29 0.05
C ARG A 192 -28.83 6.57 -1.27
N PHE A 193 -28.29 5.36 -1.44
CA PHE A 193 -28.49 4.53 -2.62
C PHE A 193 -29.96 4.14 -2.78
N GLU A 194 -30.60 3.68 -1.69
CA GLU A 194 -32.04 3.39 -1.66
C GLU A 194 -32.88 4.61 -2.04
N GLU A 195 -32.56 5.79 -1.51
CA GLU A 195 -33.26 7.05 -1.82
C GLU A 195 -33.18 7.43 -3.31
N ILE A 196 -32.04 7.19 -3.97
CA ILE A 196 -31.83 7.58 -5.36
C ILE A 196 -32.10 6.46 -6.36
N GLN A 197 -32.47 5.26 -5.91
CA GLN A 197 -32.72 4.10 -6.78
C GLN A 197 -33.70 4.41 -7.94
N PRO A 198 -34.84 5.11 -7.73
CA PRO A 198 -35.72 5.49 -8.84
C PRO A 198 -35.06 6.45 -9.84
N VAL A 199 -34.13 7.29 -9.38
CA VAL A 199 -33.38 8.23 -10.23
C VAL A 199 -32.34 7.50 -11.07
N ILE A 200 -31.70 6.48 -10.51
CA ILE A 200 -30.79 5.58 -11.23
C ILE A 200 -31.54 4.85 -12.35
N GLU A 201 -32.71 4.29 -12.06
CA GLU A 201 -33.56 3.61 -13.06
C GLU A 201 -34.02 4.57 -14.17
N LYS A 202 -34.41 5.79 -13.80
CA LYS A 202 -34.75 6.84 -14.77
C LYS A 202 -33.56 7.18 -15.67
N LEU A 203 -32.37 7.28 -15.12
CA LEU A 203 -31.17 7.57 -15.90
C LEU A 203 -30.79 6.42 -16.84
N ALA A 204 -31.03 5.17 -16.44
CA ALA A 204 -30.84 4.01 -17.31
C ALA A 204 -31.78 4.05 -18.53
N GLY A 205 -33.03 4.47 -18.35
CA GLY A 205 -33.99 4.68 -19.45
C GLY A 205 -33.76 5.95 -20.27
N ASN A 206 -33.13 6.97 -19.67
CA ASN A 206 -32.80 8.24 -20.35
C ASN A 206 -31.43 8.78 -19.87
N PRO A 207 -30.33 8.34 -20.51
CA PRO A 207 -28.97 8.72 -20.11
C PRO A 207 -28.64 10.22 -20.19
N GLU A 208 -29.43 11.00 -20.92
CA GLU A 208 -29.25 12.45 -21.09
C GLU A 208 -30.17 13.27 -20.17
N ASN A 209 -30.88 12.63 -19.23
CA ASN A 209 -31.68 13.36 -18.25
C ASN A 209 -30.77 14.20 -17.32
N VAL A 210 -30.91 15.52 -17.40
CA VAL A 210 -30.06 16.49 -16.70
C VAL A 210 -30.15 16.32 -15.18
N GLU A 211 -31.36 16.23 -14.63
CA GLU A 211 -31.55 16.11 -13.18
C GLU A 211 -30.98 14.80 -12.63
N ALA A 212 -31.23 13.69 -13.32
CA ALA A 212 -30.75 12.37 -12.89
C ALA A 212 -29.22 12.26 -12.99
N ASN A 213 -28.60 12.85 -14.02
CA ASN A 213 -27.14 12.96 -14.10
C ASN A 213 -26.56 13.74 -12.91
N GLY A 214 -27.21 14.84 -12.51
CA GLY A 214 -26.81 15.63 -11.34
C GLY A 214 -26.84 14.80 -10.04
N VAL A 215 -27.97 14.15 -9.76
CA VAL A 215 -28.17 13.37 -8.52
C VAL A 215 -27.25 12.15 -8.46
N VAL A 216 -27.14 11.39 -9.54
CA VAL A 216 -26.26 10.21 -9.58
C VAL A 216 -24.79 10.64 -9.53
N GLY A 217 -24.42 11.71 -10.24
CA GLY A 217 -23.08 12.28 -10.19
C GLY A 217 -22.67 12.75 -8.80
N GLU A 218 -23.58 13.42 -8.08
CA GLU A 218 -23.39 13.84 -6.68
C GLU A 218 -23.19 12.62 -5.77
N PHE A 219 -24.00 11.57 -5.91
CA PHE A 219 -23.83 10.34 -5.15
C PHE A 219 -22.46 9.69 -5.40
N LEU A 220 -22.08 9.51 -6.66
CA LEU A 220 -20.79 8.92 -7.00
C LEU A 220 -19.62 9.75 -6.45
N SER A 221 -19.67 11.08 -6.62
CA SER A 221 -18.57 11.98 -6.22
C SER A 221 -18.53 12.29 -4.73
N LEU A 222 -19.62 12.75 -4.13
CA LEU A 222 -19.65 13.27 -2.76
C LEU A 222 -19.93 12.17 -1.72
N TYR A 223 -20.65 11.11 -2.09
CA TYR A 223 -20.94 9.99 -1.18
C TYR A 223 -19.92 8.87 -1.38
N LYS A 224 -19.87 8.23 -2.55
CA LYS A 224 -18.94 7.11 -2.84
C LYS A 224 -17.49 7.54 -3.02
N ARG A 225 -17.22 8.84 -3.19
CA ARG A 225 -15.87 9.39 -3.46
C ARG A 225 -15.24 8.84 -4.74
N ASP A 226 -16.06 8.35 -5.66
CA ASP A 226 -15.70 8.00 -7.02
C ASP A 226 -15.79 9.26 -7.91
N TRP A 227 -14.85 10.17 -7.70
CA TRP A 227 -14.74 11.41 -8.47
C TRP A 227 -14.59 11.14 -9.97
N LYS A 228 -13.94 10.03 -10.35
CA LYS A 228 -13.66 9.69 -11.75
C LYS A 228 -14.96 9.41 -12.51
N SER A 229 -15.88 8.66 -11.90
CA SER A 229 -17.17 8.35 -12.52
C SER A 229 -18.20 9.46 -12.28
N GLY A 230 -18.18 10.10 -11.10
CA GLY A 230 -19.18 11.08 -10.69
C GLY A 230 -19.04 12.46 -11.36
N MET A 231 -17.82 13.01 -11.45
CA MET A 231 -17.62 14.37 -11.96
C MET A 231 -18.08 14.56 -13.43
N PRO A 232 -17.86 13.61 -14.36
CA PRO A 232 -18.45 13.70 -15.70
C PRO A 232 -19.98 13.79 -15.70
N MET A 233 -20.65 13.07 -14.81
CA MET A 233 -22.11 13.09 -14.69
C MET A 233 -22.60 14.40 -14.07
N VAL A 234 -21.89 14.92 -13.05
CA VAL A 234 -22.14 16.27 -12.51
C VAL A 234 -22.02 17.33 -13.62
N GLY A 235 -21.07 17.17 -14.55
CA GLY A 235 -20.94 18.03 -15.72
C GLY A 235 -22.14 18.01 -16.68
N LYS A 236 -22.89 16.91 -16.74
CA LYS A 236 -24.18 16.80 -17.46
C LYS A 236 -25.38 17.25 -16.63
N GLY A 237 -25.17 17.57 -15.36
CA GLY A 237 -26.20 17.98 -14.42
C GLY A 237 -26.77 19.38 -14.65
N PRO A 238 -27.71 19.80 -13.79
CA PRO A 238 -28.25 21.16 -13.81
C PRO A 238 -27.18 22.21 -13.52
N GLU A 239 -27.43 23.45 -13.93
CA GLU A 239 -26.55 24.58 -13.62
C GLU A 239 -26.42 24.79 -12.11
N GLY A 240 -25.19 25.03 -11.65
CA GLY A 240 -24.89 25.19 -10.22
C GLY A 240 -23.40 25.08 -9.92
N GLU A 241 -23.04 25.29 -8.66
CA GLU A 241 -21.63 25.31 -8.23
C GLU A 241 -20.90 23.98 -8.47
N LEU A 242 -21.55 22.84 -8.25
CA LEU A 242 -20.96 21.53 -8.52
C LEU A 242 -20.65 21.33 -10.02
N LYS A 243 -21.53 21.76 -10.92
CA LYS A 243 -21.30 21.71 -12.37
C LYS A 243 -20.15 22.63 -12.79
N LYS A 244 -20.09 23.84 -12.24
CA LYS A 244 -18.96 24.78 -12.46
C LYS A 244 -17.64 24.16 -12.02
N LEU A 245 -17.60 23.54 -10.84
CA LEU A 245 -16.42 22.84 -10.34
C LEU A 245 -16.03 21.67 -11.25
N ALA A 246 -17.01 20.87 -11.72
CA ALA A 246 -16.75 19.79 -12.66
C ALA A 246 -16.13 20.29 -13.98
N ALA A 247 -16.67 21.36 -14.55
CA ALA A 247 -16.14 21.97 -15.77
C ALA A 247 -14.72 22.54 -15.56
N ALA A 248 -14.48 23.20 -14.43
CA ALA A 248 -13.17 23.75 -14.08
C ALA A 248 -12.12 22.65 -13.90
N GLU A 249 -12.45 21.56 -13.20
CA GLU A 249 -11.56 20.42 -13.04
C GLU A 249 -11.23 19.71 -14.36
N PHE A 250 -12.21 19.59 -15.25
CA PHE A 250 -12.02 18.94 -16.55
C PHE A 250 -11.18 19.79 -17.51
N SER A 251 -11.32 21.11 -17.44
CA SER A 251 -10.67 22.06 -18.36
C SER A 251 -9.32 22.55 -17.85
N SER A 252 -8.93 22.23 -16.61
CA SER A 252 -7.75 22.81 -15.98
C SER A 252 -6.47 22.42 -16.73
N PRO A 253 -5.72 23.40 -17.29
CA PRO A 253 -4.43 23.18 -17.95
C PRO A 253 -3.29 22.96 -16.94
N GLY A 254 -3.58 22.91 -15.64
CA GLY A 254 -2.58 22.78 -14.58
C GLY A 254 -1.94 24.11 -14.14
N VAL A 255 -2.54 25.26 -14.50
CA VAL A 255 -2.06 26.58 -14.06
C VAL A 255 -2.34 26.78 -12.56
N PRO A 256 -1.36 27.21 -11.75
CA PRO A 256 -1.51 27.32 -10.30
C PRO A 256 -2.70 28.16 -9.83
N LEU A 257 -2.99 29.28 -10.50
CA LEU A 257 -4.10 30.15 -10.11
C LEU A 257 -5.47 29.45 -10.30
N GLU A 258 -5.63 28.67 -11.37
CA GLU A 258 -6.86 27.95 -11.65
C GLU A 258 -7.05 26.75 -10.71
N LEU A 259 -5.97 26.01 -10.46
CA LEU A 259 -5.95 24.94 -9.46
C LEU A 259 -6.29 25.46 -8.05
N GLN A 260 -5.85 26.68 -7.71
CA GLN A 260 -6.24 27.36 -6.48
C GLN A 260 -7.73 27.71 -6.46
N GLY A 261 -8.28 28.22 -7.57
CA GLY A 261 -9.72 28.50 -7.69
C GLY A 261 -10.57 27.24 -7.50
N ILE A 262 -10.15 26.11 -8.07
CA ILE A 262 -10.82 24.81 -7.88
C ILE A 262 -10.76 24.37 -6.41
N ALA A 263 -9.58 24.45 -5.78
CA ALA A 263 -9.40 24.06 -4.38
C ALA A 263 -10.22 24.95 -3.42
N ASP A 264 -10.22 26.26 -3.66
CA ASP A 264 -11.02 27.24 -2.92
C ASP A 264 -12.52 26.94 -3.10
N GLY A 265 -12.97 26.62 -4.31
CA GLY A 265 -14.37 26.27 -4.54
C GLY A 265 -14.83 25.00 -3.82
N TRP A 266 -13.99 23.96 -3.74
CA TRP A 266 -14.29 22.78 -2.92
C TRP A 266 -14.27 23.07 -1.41
N TRP A 267 -13.40 23.97 -0.97
CA TRP A 267 -13.42 24.45 0.41
C TRP A 267 -14.75 25.14 0.74
N GLU A 268 -15.25 26.01 -0.13
CA GLU A 268 -16.54 26.67 0.06
C GLU A 268 -17.71 25.66 0.01
N GLN A 269 -17.68 24.68 -0.90
CA GLN A 269 -18.64 23.58 -0.89
C GLN A 269 -18.64 22.82 0.44
N ALA A 270 -17.47 22.63 1.05
CA ALA A 270 -17.39 22.01 2.38
C ALA A 270 -18.01 22.89 3.48
N GLN A 271 -17.89 24.22 3.39
CA GLN A 271 -18.54 25.13 4.34
C GLN A 271 -20.06 25.14 4.22
N ALA A 272 -20.58 24.96 3.00
CA ALA A 272 -22.02 24.90 2.73
C ALA A 272 -22.66 23.55 3.12
N ASN A 273 -21.85 22.51 3.36
CA ASN A 273 -22.33 21.15 3.64
C ASN A 273 -21.97 20.67 5.05
N LYS A 274 -22.52 19.52 5.44
CA LYS A 274 -22.26 18.89 6.75
C LYS A 274 -21.87 17.43 6.57
N ASP A 275 -21.42 16.82 7.67
CA ASP A 275 -21.18 15.38 7.81
C ASP A 275 -20.34 14.80 6.65
N LEU A 276 -20.79 13.70 6.06
CA LEU A 276 -20.06 12.97 5.02
C LEU A 276 -19.72 13.85 3.81
N VAL A 277 -20.69 14.65 3.35
CA VAL A 277 -20.53 15.51 2.16
C VAL A 277 -19.49 16.59 2.42
N ARG A 278 -19.53 17.22 3.60
CA ARG A 278 -18.49 18.16 4.03
C ARG A 278 -17.11 17.53 3.99
N ILE A 279 -16.95 16.35 4.59
CA ILE A 279 -15.67 15.63 4.61
C ILE A 279 -15.20 15.31 3.18
N SER A 280 -16.08 14.85 2.29
CA SER A 280 -15.72 14.58 0.89
C SER A 280 -15.27 15.84 0.15
N CYS A 281 -15.94 16.98 0.35
CA CYS A 281 -15.52 18.27 -0.21
C CYS A 281 -14.16 18.73 0.35
N LEU A 282 -13.91 18.59 1.66
CA LEU A 282 -12.60 18.90 2.26
C LEU A 282 -11.49 17.99 1.70
N MET A 283 -11.76 16.69 1.50
CA MET A 283 -10.81 15.77 0.86
C MET A 283 -10.47 16.22 -0.56
N ARG A 284 -11.47 16.65 -1.33
CA ARG A 284 -11.26 17.13 -2.70
C ARG A 284 -10.52 18.46 -2.72
N ALA A 285 -10.81 19.37 -1.80
CA ALA A 285 -10.06 20.61 -1.62
C ALA A 285 -8.58 20.33 -1.30
N ALA A 286 -8.30 19.43 -0.34
CA ALA A 286 -6.95 19.04 0.02
C ALA A 286 -6.17 18.45 -1.16
N HIS A 287 -6.79 17.59 -1.98
CA HIS A 287 -6.19 17.04 -3.19
C HIS A 287 -5.70 18.14 -4.15
N TRP A 288 -6.51 19.18 -4.38
CA TRP A 288 -6.14 20.28 -5.27
C TRP A 288 -5.14 21.23 -4.63
N TYR A 289 -5.26 21.54 -3.34
CA TYR A 289 -4.26 22.31 -2.61
C TYR A 289 -2.89 21.62 -2.61
N GLY A 290 -2.84 20.29 -2.45
CA GLY A 290 -1.59 19.52 -2.48
C GLY A 290 -0.84 19.67 -3.81
N LYS A 291 -1.56 19.72 -4.93
CA LYS A 291 -0.97 19.95 -6.27
C LYS A 291 -0.37 21.34 -6.47
N LEU A 292 -0.69 22.31 -5.61
CA LEU A 292 -0.21 23.69 -5.70
C LEU A 292 1.09 23.95 -4.95
N LEU A 293 1.42 23.11 -3.95
CA LEU A 293 2.46 23.41 -2.98
C LEU A 293 3.86 23.58 -3.60
N SER A 294 4.10 23.01 -4.78
CA SER A 294 5.37 23.13 -5.51
C SER A 294 5.52 24.43 -6.31
N GLY A 295 4.50 25.30 -6.37
CA GLY A 295 4.50 26.48 -7.26
C GLY A 295 3.95 27.79 -6.68
N LEU A 296 3.64 27.84 -5.38
CA LEU A 296 3.12 29.05 -4.72
C LEU A 296 4.10 29.62 -3.70
N GLU A 297 4.28 30.94 -3.73
CA GLU A 297 5.10 31.69 -2.78
C GLU A 297 4.26 32.72 -1.99
N GLY A 298 4.81 33.22 -0.88
CA GLY A 298 4.21 34.32 -0.11
C GLY A 298 2.93 33.94 0.64
N LEU A 299 2.01 34.89 0.79
CA LEU A 299 0.83 34.76 1.66
C LEU A 299 -0.15 33.66 1.20
N SER A 300 -0.24 33.41 -0.10
CA SER A 300 -1.09 32.33 -0.65
C SER A 300 -0.65 30.96 -0.17
N GLN A 301 0.67 30.70 -0.15
CA GLN A 301 1.24 29.46 0.37
C GLN A 301 0.91 29.27 1.86
N VAL A 302 1.09 30.32 2.66
CA VAL A 302 0.79 30.29 4.11
C VAL A 302 -0.70 29.99 4.36
N ARG A 303 -1.60 30.62 3.60
CA ARG A 303 -3.05 30.38 3.72
C ARG A 303 -3.42 28.93 3.40
N ILE A 304 -2.88 28.38 2.32
CA ILE A 304 -3.14 27.00 1.89
C ILE A 304 -2.59 25.99 2.91
N GLN A 305 -1.38 26.20 3.41
CA GLN A 305 -0.81 25.35 4.47
C GLN A 305 -1.68 25.33 5.73
N LYS A 306 -2.25 26.48 6.13
CA LYS A 306 -3.20 26.54 7.26
C LYS A 306 -4.48 25.76 6.98
N ARG A 307 -5.09 25.95 5.79
CA ARG A 307 -6.29 25.21 5.38
C ARG A 307 -6.05 23.70 5.34
N LEU A 308 -4.90 23.26 4.80
CA LEU A 308 -4.53 21.84 4.81
C LEU A 308 -4.40 21.30 6.23
N ALA A 309 -3.82 22.06 7.16
CA ALA A 309 -3.73 21.66 8.57
C ALA A 309 -5.12 21.60 9.26
N GLU A 310 -6.04 22.50 8.90
CA GLU A 310 -7.43 22.45 9.38
C GLU A 310 -8.16 21.22 8.84
N ILE A 311 -8.01 20.93 7.54
CA ILE A 311 -8.56 19.74 6.90
C ILE A 311 -8.01 18.47 7.54
N GLU A 312 -6.70 18.39 7.75
CA GLU A 312 -6.02 17.26 8.41
C GLU A 312 -6.63 16.99 9.80
N LYS A 313 -6.88 18.06 10.57
CA LYS A 313 -7.50 17.98 11.89
C LYS A 313 -8.96 17.51 11.83
N GLU A 314 -9.72 17.96 10.83
CA GLU A 314 -11.15 17.66 10.71
C GLU A 314 -11.42 16.26 10.16
N ILE A 315 -10.71 15.86 9.11
CA ILE A 315 -10.85 14.54 8.49
C ILE A 315 -10.29 13.44 9.39
N GLY A 316 -9.40 13.80 10.32
CA GLY A 316 -8.80 12.85 11.24
C GLY A 316 -7.98 11.82 10.47
N SER A 317 -6.88 12.25 9.85
CA SER A 317 -5.92 11.29 9.30
C SER A 317 -5.16 10.64 10.45
N VAL A 318 -5.76 9.64 11.07
CA VAL A 318 -5.01 8.65 11.83
C VAL A 318 -5.50 7.28 11.38
N ARG A 319 -5.12 6.89 10.15
CA ARG A 319 -4.92 5.45 9.88
C ARG A 319 -3.85 4.85 10.82
N GLY A 320 -3.16 5.69 11.60
CA GLY A 320 -2.00 5.31 12.36
C GLY A 320 -0.90 4.86 11.42
N VAL A 321 0.12 4.23 11.98
CA VAL A 321 1.17 3.61 11.17
C VAL A 321 0.62 2.36 10.49
N LYS A 322 0.64 2.27 9.15
CA LYS A 322 0.27 1.04 8.43
C LYS A 322 1.47 0.10 8.30
N LEU A 323 1.40 -1.10 8.88
CA LEU A 323 2.53 -2.03 8.90
C LEU A 323 2.87 -2.55 7.49
N SER A 324 1.88 -2.72 6.62
CA SER A 324 2.12 -3.19 5.26
C SER A 324 3.04 -2.25 4.46
N GLU A 325 3.12 -0.97 4.85
CA GLU A 325 3.91 0.08 4.20
C GLU A 325 5.31 0.24 4.80
N LEU A 326 5.68 -0.56 5.80
CA LEU A 326 6.96 -0.44 6.50
C LEU A 326 7.87 -1.65 6.30
N GLN A 327 9.17 -1.40 6.35
CA GLN A 327 10.24 -2.38 6.32
C GLN A 327 11.27 -2.07 7.39
N VAL A 328 12.13 -3.05 7.69
CA VAL A 328 13.31 -2.84 8.54
C VAL A 328 14.54 -2.78 7.65
N LEU A 329 15.38 -1.78 7.85
CA LEU A 329 16.71 -1.76 7.27
C LEU A 329 17.75 -1.94 8.38
N CYS A 330 18.67 -2.87 8.16
CA CYS A 330 19.81 -3.10 9.05
C CYS A 330 21.12 -2.95 8.28
N TYR A 331 22.12 -2.36 8.90
CA TYR A 331 23.43 -2.15 8.27
C TYR A 331 24.27 -3.41 8.36
N GLN A 332 24.71 -3.92 7.20
CA GLN A 332 25.51 -5.14 7.05
C GLN A 332 26.43 -4.95 5.84
N ASP A 333 27.67 -5.40 5.93
CA ASP A 333 28.60 -5.44 4.78
C ASP A 333 28.73 -4.09 4.04
N ARG A 334 28.81 -2.99 4.82
CA ARG A 334 28.87 -1.61 4.34
C ARG A 334 27.63 -1.11 3.57
N ARG A 335 26.48 -1.79 3.70
CA ARG A 335 25.22 -1.40 3.05
C ARG A 335 24.01 -1.60 3.96
N TRP A 336 22.94 -0.85 3.73
CA TRP A 336 21.64 -1.12 4.34
C TRP A 336 20.95 -2.28 3.60
N LYS A 337 20.63 -3.35 4.32
CA LYS A 337 19.89 -4.50 3.78
C LYS A 337 18.45 -4.47 4.27
N ARG A 338 17.52 -4.84 3.39
CA ARG A 338 16.08 -4.96 3.71
C ARG A 338 15.84 -6.21 4.53
N HIS A 339 14.97 -6.09 5.52
CA HIS A 339 14.56 -7.16 6.40
C HIS A 339 13.05 -7.10 6.64
N PRO A 340 12.40 -8.26 6.86
CA PRO A 340 11.00 -8.30 7.31
C PRO A 340 10.81 -7.55 8.63
N LEU A 341 9.61 -7.02 8.85
CA LEU A 341 9.27 -6.28 10.07
C LEU A 341 9.42 -7.14 11.34
N GLU A 342 9.29 -8.45 11.21
CA GLU A 342 9.47 -9.45 12.27
C GLU A 342 10.89 -9.43 12.88
N LYS A 343 11.87 -8.79 12.22
CA LYS A 343 13.21 -8.60 12.79
C LYS A 343 13.22 -7.61 13.96
N ILE A 344 12.18 -6.79 14.14
CA ILE A 344 12.03 -5.93 15.31
C ILE A 344 10.75 -6.27 16.08
N SER A 345 10.72 -5.93 17.36
CA SER A 345 9.53 -6.15 18.17
C SER A 345 8.54 -5.01 17.96
N LEU A 346 7.31 -5.36 17.59
CA LEU A 346 6.21 -4.41 17.35
C LEU A 346 5.04 -4.70 18.30
N ALA A 347 4.44 -3.65 18.85
CA ALA A 347 3.22 -3.74 19.65
C ALA A 347 2.38 -2.47 19.51
N ARG A 348 1.06 -2.61 19.36
CA ARG A 348 0.12 -1.48 19.42
C ARG A 348 -0.16 -1.11 20.87
N ARG A 349 -0.01 0.17 21.21
CA ARG A 349 -0.27 0.74 22.53
C ARG A 349 -1.11 2.01 22.38
N GLY A 350 -2.42 1.86 22.52
CA GLY A 350 -3.35 2.94 22.17
C GLY A 350 -3.25 3.27 20.68
N GLU A 351 -3.03 4.53 20.35
CA GLU A 351 -2.87 5.01 18.97
C GLU A 351 -1.44 4.85 18.43
N ALA A 352 -0.48 4.50 19.28
CA ALA A 352 0.92 4.41 18.89
C ALA A 352 1.35 2.96 18.59
N LEU A 353 2.20 2.82 17.58
CA LEU A 353 3.01 1.63 17.34
C LEU A 353 4.31 1.73 18.16
N ALA A 354 4.44 0.90 19.18
CA ALA A 354 5.70 0.70 19.88
C ALA A 354 6.60 -0.23 19.04
N ALA A 355 7.76 0.27 18.64
CA ALA A 355 8.79 -0.44 17.90
C ALA A 355 10.09 -0.49 18.72
N LYS A 356 10.65 -1.69 18.90
CA LYS A 356 11.91 -1.89 19.61
C LYS A 356 12.89 -2.65 18.73
N ASN A 357 14.09 -2.11 18.54
CA ASN A 357 15.13 -2.80 17.79
C ASN A 357 15.62 -4.03 18.57
N THR A 358 15.15 -5.20 18.14
CA THR A 358 15.52 -6.53 18.64
C THR A 358 16.19 -7.37 17.54
N SER A 359 16.70 -6.72 16.49
CA SER A 359 17.25 -7.42 15.33
C SER A 359 18.54 -8.18 15.64
N GLY A 360 19.35 -7.69 16.59
CA GLY A 360 20.67 -8.23 16.91
C GLY A 360 21.72 -7.98 15.82
N ILE A 361 21.40 -7.23 14.76
CA ILE A 361 22.27 -7.08 13.57
C ILE A 361 23.23 -5.89 13.72
N TRP A 362 22.72 -4.74 14.17
CA TRP A 362 23.51 -3.50 14.27
C TRP A 362 23.07 -2.65 15.47
N ARG A 363 23.92 -1.69 15.86
CA ARG A 363 23.67 -0.78 16.99
C ARG A 363 22.39 0.06 16.85
N TYR A 364 21.89 0.23 15.63
CA TYR A 364 20.56 0.78 15.35
C TYR A 364 19.97 0.14 14.09
N ALA A 365 18.64 0.08 14.03
CA ALA A 365 17.88 -0.34 12.85
C ALA A 365 17.02 0.83 12.37
N LEU A 366 16.70 0.85 11.08
CA LEU A 366 15.79 1.84 10.50
C LEU A 366 14.42 1.20 10.32
N LEU A 367 13.42 1.74 11.00
CA LEU A 367 12.02 1.51 10.62
C LEU A 367 11.72 2.45 9.46
N SER A 368 11.54 1.91 8.26
CA SER A 368 11.56 2.68 7.02
C SER A 368 10.31 2.45 6.19
N SER A 369 9.91 3.45 5.40
CA SER A 369 8.89 3.26 4.37
C SER A 369 9.34 2.21 3.36
N LYS A 370 8.41 1.37 2.89
CA LYS A 370 8.58 0.58 1.68
C LYS A 370 8.44 1.44 0.43
N ARG A 371 7.55 2.44 0.50
CA ARG A 371 7.36 3.41 -0.58
C ARG A 371 8.64 4.21 -0.76
N LEU A 372 9.08 4.26 -2.01
CA LEU A 372 10.18 5.10 -2.46
C LEU A 372 9.64 6.49 -2.83
N ILE A 373 10.28 7.53 -2.30
CA ILE A 373 9.86 8.93 -2.43
C ILE A 373 10.69 9.60 -3.53
N ARG A 374 10.00 10.13 -4.54
CA ARG A 374 10.57 10.81 -5.72
C ARG A 374 9.93 12.19 -5.85
N GLY A 375 10.68 13.13 -6.41
CA GLY A 375 10.18 14.49 -6.67
C GLY A 375 9.72 15.22 -5.41
N ASP A 376 8.84 16.19 -5.58
CA ASP A 376 8.33 17.00 -4.48
C ASP A 376 7.40 16.19 -3.57
N PHE A 377 7.54 16.42 -2.27
CA PHE A 377 6.75 15.74 -1.27
C PHE A 377 6.69 16.52 0.04
N SER A 378 5.67 16.20 0.83
CA SER A 378 5.64 16.48 2.26
C SER A 378 5.48 15.17 3.02
N ALA A 379 6.17 15.04 4.16
CA ALA A 379 6.00 13.90 5.05
C ALA A 379 5.90 14.38 6.51
N THR A 380 5.00 13.75 7.26
CA THR A 380 4.80 14.02 8.68
C THR A 380 5.02 12.74 9.48
N VAL A 381 5.89 12.80 10.49
CA VAL A 381 6.16 11.70 11.41
C VAL A 381 5.95 12.18 12.83
N THR A 382 4.98 11.59 13.55
CA THR A 382 4.79 11.84 14.98
C THR A 382 5.38 10.70 15.77
N VAL A 383 6.47 10.97 16.47
CA VAL A 383 7.33 9.94 17.08
C VAL A 383 7.92 10.36 18.41
N SER A 384 8.06 9.40 19.32
CA SER A 384 8.78 9.55 20.58
C SER A 384 9.79 8.42 20.78
N GLY A 385 10.93 8.72 21.40
CA GLY A 385 11.92 7.70 21.79
C GLY A 385 12.68 7.05 20.63
N GLY A 386 12.74 7.66 19.43
CA GLY A 386 13.70 7.30 18.39
C GLY A 386 15.01 8.10 18.50
N ARG A 387 16.03 7.75 17.71
CA ARG A 387 17.30 8.51 17.61
C ARG A 387 17.17 9.70 16.66
N CYS A 388 16.77 9.43 15.43
CA CYS A 388 16.62 10.42 14.38
C CYS A 388 15.51 10.01 13.41
N VAL A 389 14.99 11.00 12.69
CA VAL A 389 14.11 10.83 11.54
C VAL A 389 14.78 11.44 10.33
N GLY A 390 14.62 10.80 9.17
CA GLY A 390 15.28 11.30 7.98
C GLY A 390 14.92 10.54 6.71
N LEU A 391 15.71 10.83 5.68
CA LEU A 391 15.67 10.22 4.37
C LEU A 391 16.95 9.43 4.14
N THR A 392 16.83 8.19 3.69
CA THR A 392 17.97 7.37 3.26
C THR A 392 17.89 7.13 1.75
N SER A 393 19.04 7.17 1.06
CA SER A 393 19.10 6.96 -0.38
C SER A 393 18.62 5.57 -0.79
N ASP A 394 18.10 5.48 -2.01
CA ASP A 394 17.61 4.24 -2.63
C ASP A 394 18.73 3.26 -3.03
N ASP A 395 19.95 3.76 -3.23
CA ASP A 395 21.16 2.95 -3.40
C ASP A 395 21.52 2.13 -2.14
N MET A 396 20.84 2.41 -1.02
CA MET A 396 21.01 1.77 0.29
C MET A 396 22.42 1.93 0.87
N ARG A 397 23.18 2.93 0.39
CA ARG A 397 24.44 3.34 1.00
C ARG A 397 24.14 4.21 2.22
N SER A 398 25.14 4.50 3.06
CA SER A 398 24.93 5.28 4.30
C SER A 398 24.74 6.79 4.07
N LYS A 399 24.15 7.20 2.93
CA LYS A 399 23.80 8.59 2.63
C LYS A 399 22.43 8.90 3.25
N ARG A 400 22.45 9.65 4.35
CA ARG A 400 21.22 10.00 5.07
C ARG A 400 21.14 11.51 5.31
N LEU A 401 19.92 12.03 5.23
CA LEU A 401 19.53 13.40 5.55
C LEU A 401 18.62 13.33 6.77
N GLU A 402 19.09 13.76 7.94
CA GLU A 402 18.42 13.43 9.20
C GLU A 402 18.42 14.57 10.21
N VAL A 403 17.43 14.53 11.10
CA VAL A 403 17.33 15.38 12.30
C VAL A 403 17.26 14.51 13.54
N GLU A 404 17.94 14.93 14.60
CA GLU A 404 17.88 14.23 15.89
C GLU A 404 16.55 14.50 16.58
N LEU A 405 15.98 13.45 17.18
CA LEU A 405 14.76 13.55 17.94
C LEU A 405 15.05 14.07 19.36
N LYS A 406 14.19 14.95 19.85
CA LYS A 406 14.24 15.43 21.23
C LYS A 406 13.49 14.47 22.16
N SER A 407 13.65 14.66 23.47
CA SER A 407 12.83 13.95 24.45
C SER A 407 11.34 14.24 24.26
N GLY A 408 10.49 13.27 24.60
CA GLY A 408 9.05 13.38 24.41
C GLY A 408 8.61 13.16 22.96
N TRP A 409 7.44 13.71 22.61
CA TRP A 409 6.87 13.59 21.27
C TRP A 409 7.43 14.67 20.33
N ASN A 410 7.79 14.23 19.13
CA ASN A 410 8.26 15.07 18.04
C ASN A 410 7.32 14.87 16.86
N ARG A 411 6.69 15.95 16.39
CA ARG A 411 6.04 16.01 15.08
C ARG A 411 7.06 16.55 14.09
N VAL A 412 7.72 15.65 13.38
CA VAL A 412 8.72 15.97 12.36
C VAL A 412 7.99 16.15 11.03
N ARG A 413 8.16 17.31 10.40
CA ARG A 413 7.69 17.57 9.03
C ARG A 413 8.89 17.73 8.11
N ILE A 414 8.88 17.02 6.99
CA ILE A 414 9.90 17.04 5.94
C ILE A 414 9.24 17.52 4.67
N GLU A 415 9.78 18.55 4.03
CA GLU A 415 9.25 19.08 2.78
C GLU A 415 10.37 19.21 1.76
N ARG A 416 10.15 18.65 0.57
CA ARG A 416 11.00 18.85 -0.60
C ARG A 416 10.20 19.56 -1.68
N VAL A 417 10.74 20.68 -2.15
CA VAL A 417 10.22 21.46 -3.28
C VAL A 417 11.40 21.83 -4.18
N GLY A 418 11.44 21.22 -5.37
CA GLY A 418 12.58 21.27 -6.27
C GLY A 418 13.87 20.84 -5.54
N LYS A 419 14.83 21.77 -5.47
CA LYS A 419 16.14 21.54 -4.83
C LYS A 419 16.14 21.83 -3.33
N SER A 420 15.06 22.42 -2.80
CA SER A 420 14.96 22.81 -1.40
C SER A 420 14.44 21.65 -0.57
N LEU A 421 15.16 21.31 0.49
CA LEU A 421 14.76 20.32 1.49
C LEU A 421 14.76 20.96 2.87
N SER A 422 13.60 20.99 3.50
CA SER A 422 13.42 21.58 4.83
C SER A 422 12.89 20.56 5.83
N PHE A 423 13.27 20.75 7.09
CA PHE A 423 12.80 19.96 8.22
C PHE A 423 12.26 20.92 9.28
N SER A 424 11.17 20.53 9.94
CA SER A 424 10.69 21.18 11.15
C SER A 424 10.32 20.15 12.21
N ILE A 425 10.47 20.53 13.48
CA ILE A 425 10.04 19.74 14.63
C ILE A 425 9.07 20.58 15.43
N ASN A 426 7.85 20.07 15.63
CA ASN A 426 6.77 20.76 16.35
C ASN A 426 6.52 22.17 15.78
N GLY A 427 6.55 22.28 14.45
CA GLY A 427 6.33 23.53 13.71
C GLY A 427 7.52 24.49 13.67
N LYS A 428 8.64 24.17 14.34
CA LYS A 428 9.85 25.01 14.33
C LYS A 428 10.87 24.47 13.32
N PRO A 429 11.35 25.28 12.36
CA PRO A 429 12.41 24.86 11.44
C PRO A 429 13.65 24.38 12.18
N VAL A 430 14.28 23.32 11.67
CA VAL A 430 15.52 22.76 12.22
C VAL A 430 16.51 22.49 11.10
N LYS A 431 17.81 22.65 11.39
CA LYS A 431 18.87 22.30 10.44
C LYS A 431 19.04 20.77 10.44
N TRP A 432 18.85 20.15 9.28
CA TRP A 432 19.19 18.75 9.08
C TRP A 432 20.70 18.58 8.90
N LYS A 433 21.18 17.36 9.17
CA LYS A 433 22.57 16.98 8.97
C LYS A 433 22.68 15.76 8.08
N THR A 434 23.88 15.53 7.58
CA THR A 434 24.24 14.31 6.88
C THR A 434 24.68 13.24 7.88
N GLY A 435 24.40 11.97 7.57
CA GLY A 435 24.78 10.84 8.43
C GLY A 435 26.31 10.70 8.60
N GLU A 436 26.71 9.97 9.66
CA GLU A 436 28.12 9.78 10.13
C GLU A 436 29.14 9.31 9.07
N TYR A 437 28.71 8.81 7.90
CA TYR A 437 29.57 8.21 6.88
C TYR A 437 29.56 8.93 5.53
N GLN A 438 29.08 10.18 5.46
CA GLN A 438 29.01 10.92 4.19
C GLN A 438 30.35 10.95 3.42
N SER A 439 31.47 11.15 4.11
CA SER A 439 32.80 11.26 3.49
C SER A 439 33.21 10.03 2.68
N TYR A 440 32.65 8.84 2.99
CA TYR A 440 32.97 7.60 2.28
C TYR A 440 32.10 7.34 1.05
N TYR A 441 30.93 7.99 0.95
CA TYR A 441 29.93 7.64 -0.06
C TYR A 441 29.64 8.77 -1.06
N GLY A 442 30.29 9.93 -0.94
CA GLY A 442 30.17 11.07 -1.83
C GLY A 442 29.17 12.13 -1.34
N GLU A 443 28.96 13.17 -2.15
CA GLU A 443 28.02 14.26 -1.81
C GLU A 443 26.58 13.75 -1.67
N VAL A 444 25.87 14.27 -0.66
CA VAL A 444 24.47 13.93 -0.43
C VAL A 444 23.61 14.90 -1.21
N ASN A 445 22.70 14.37 -2.02
CA ASN A 445 21.82 15.16 -2.87
C ASN A 445 20.44 15.32 -2.19
N PRO A 446 19.98 16.54 -1.87
CA PRO A 446 18.62 16.77 -1.37
C PRO A 446 17.50 16.26 -2.30
N GLU A 447 17.77 16.19 -3.60
CA GLU A 447 16.87 15.67 -4.62
C GLU A 447 16.89 14.13 -4.72
N GLN A 448 17.72 13.45 -3.90
CA GLN A 448 17.89 11.99 -4.00
C GLN A 448 16.56 11.25 -3.80
N THR A 449 16.35 10.22 -4.62
CA THR A 449 15.29 9.25 -4.41
C THR A 449 15.51 8.56 -3.06
N SER A 450 14.49 8.56 -2.21
CA SER A 450 14.68 8.27 -0.78
C SER A 450 13.61 7.38 -0.18
N TYR A 451 13.97 6.65 0.87
CA TYR A 451 13.02 6.11 1.83
C TYR A 451 12.99 6.99 3.08
N LEU A 452 11.79 7.24 3.61
CA LEU A 452 11.63 7.83 4.94
C LEU A 452 12.04 6.80 6.00
N PHE A 453 12.68 7.24 7.07
CA PHE A 453 13.03 6.35 8.17
C PHE A 453 12.93 7.00 9.55
N ILE A 454 12.75 6.13 10.55
CA ILE A 454 12.98 6.39 11.98
C ILE A 454 14.10 5.46 12.43
N SER A 455 15.18 6.01 12.98
CA SER A 455 16.29 5.21 13.52
C SER A 455 16.04 4.84 14.97
N ILE A 456 16.21 3.57 15.30
CA ILE A 456 15.94 2.99 16.62
C ILE A 456 17.20 2.28 17.12
N ASN A 457 17.81 2.79 18.20
CA ASN A 457 18.98 2.15 18.82
C ASN A 457 18.61 0.78 19.39
N ALA A 458 19.61 -0.11 19.47
CA ALA A 458 19.46 -1.41 20.11
C ALA A 458 18.91 -1.27 21.54
N GLY A 459 17.88 -2.04 21.87
CA GLY A 459 17.24 -2.00 23.19
C GLY A 459 16.32 -0.79 23.45
N GLN A 460 16.37 0.26 22.63
CA GLN A 460 15.51 1.44 22.75
C GLN A 460 14.11 1.14 22.20
N GLN A 461 13.07 1.58 22.91
CA GLN A 461 11.70 1.55 22.42
C GLN A 461 11.35 2.92 21.84
N CYS A 462 10.85 2.91 20.61
CA CYS A 462 10.30 4.05 19.91
C CYS A 462 8.77 3.89 19.83
N SER A 463 8.02 4.97 20.01
CA SER A 463 6.56 5.00 19.84
C SER A 463 6.22 5.90 18.67
N VAL A 464 5.49 5.37 17.68
CA VAL A 464 5.15 6.08 16.45
C VAL A 464 3.63 6.19 16.33
N GLN A 465 3.09 7.40 16.26
CA GLN A 465 1.66 7.65 16.15
C GLN A 465 1.24 7.81 14.68
N THR A 466 2.01 8.59 13.91
CA THR A 466 1.74 8.84 12.49
C THR A 466 3.00 8.74 11.66
N ILE A 467 2.85 8.19 10.45
CA ILE A 467 3.80 8.30 9.34
C ILE A 467 2.93 8.59 8.12
N GLU A 468 3.04 9.79 7.60
CA GLU A 468 2.28 10.24 6.43
C GLU A 468 3.26 10.75 5.38
N ILE A 469 3.06 10.33 4.14
CA ILE A 469 3.88 10.75 3.00
C ILE A 469 2.91 11.15 1.90
N ASP A 470 2.90 12.44 1.58
CA ASP A 470 2.17 13.01 0.47
C ASP A 470 3.17 13.45 -0.59
N SER A 471 3.22 12.74 -1.71
CA SER A 471 4.07 13.12 -2.85
C SER A 471 3.21 13.57 -4.00
N SER A 472 3.63 14.61 -4.72
CA SER A 472 2.99 15.07 -5.96
C SER A 472 3.26 14.08 -7.10
N THR A 473 2.76 12.85 -7.00
CA THR A 473 2.81 11.91 -8.11
C THR A 473 1.65 12.19 -9.06
N VAL A 474 2.00 12.73 -10.22
CA VAL A 474 1.27 12.49 -11.48
C VAL A 474 1.09 10.98 -11.62
N GLU A 475 -0.05 10.45 -11.19
CA GLU A 475 -0.45 9.08 -11.52
C GLU A 475 -0.91 9.04 -12.98
N TYR A 476 0.05 8.82 -13.89
CA TYR A 476 -0.23 8.31 -15.23
C TYR A 476 0.64 7.08 -15.47
N GLY A 477 -0.03 5.95 -15.74
CA GLY A 477 0.47 4.91 -16.64
C GLY A 477 1.11 3.68 -16.01
N ASN A 478 0.49 2.54 -16.28
CA ASN A 478 1.09 1.20 -16.22
C ASN A 478 2.55 1.18 -16.70
N ALA A 479 3.42 0.56 -15.91
CA ALA A 479 4.56 -0.15 -16.45
C ALA A 479 4.48 -1.59 -15.92
N THR A 480 4.13 -2.45 -16.86
CA THR A 480 4.28 -3.90 -16.86
C THR A 480 5.60 -4.37 -16.23
N ALA A 481 5.53 -5.56 -15.65
CA ALA A 481 6.63 -6.42 -15.26
C ALA A 481 7.94 -6.23 -16.07
N ALA A 482 9.02 -5.98 -15.35
CA ALA A 482 10.36 -6.43 -15.68
C ALA A 482 10.92 -6.96 -14.33
N ALA A 483 10.81 -8.26 -14.12
CA ALA A 483 11.86 -9.24 -14.43
C ALA A 483 12.94 -9.22 -13.34
N ASP A 484 13.06 -10.38 -12.71
CA ASP A 484 14.12 -10.76 -11.79
C ASP A 484 15.50 -10.39 -12.34
N ASP A 485 16.31 -9.70 -11.53
CA ASP A 485 17.77 -9.74 -11.62
C ASP A 485 18.28 -10.15 -10.22
N ASP A 486 18.04 -11.42 -9.89
CA ASP A 486 18.90 -12.20 -9.01
C ASP A 486 20.05 -12.75 -9.89
N ASP A 487 21.09 -11.95 -10.13
CA ASP A 487 22.40 -12.46 -10.57
C ASP A 487 23.47 -11.35 -10.45
N ASP A 488 24.05 -11.18 -9.25
CA ASP A 488 25.33 -10.48 -9.12
C ASP A 488 26.19 -10.94 -7.91
N ASP A 489 26.02 -12.19 -7.47
CA ASP A 489 26.79 -12.78 -6.37
C ASP A 489 27.65 -13.99 -6.78
N ARG A 490 28.01 -14.09 -8.07
CA ARG A 490 28.96 -15.11 -8.56
C ARG A 490 29.94 -14.54 -9.57
N ARG A 491 30.97 -13.83 -9.09
CA ARG A 491 32.29 -13.73 -9.74
C ARG A 491 33.23 -12.91 -8.85
N ARG A 492 33.97 -13.59 -7.96
CA ARG A 492 35.32 -13.24 -7.49
C ARG A 492 35.79 -14.18 -6.37
N GLU A 493 35.75 -15.48 -6.61
CA GLU A 493 36.57 -16.43 -5.85
C GLU A 493 37.05 -17.50 -6.83
N GLY A 494 38.37 -17.64 -6.96
CA GLY A 494 39.00 -18.77 -7.65
C GLY A 494 39.80 -18.44 -8.91
N GLU A 495 40.89 -17.69 -8.78
CA GLU A 495 42.08 -17.83 -9.65
C GLU A 495 43.31 -17.48 -8.83
N ASP A 496 43.84 -18.45 -8.09
CA ASP A 496 45.24 -18.52 -7.67
C ASP A 496 45.48 -19.91 -7.08
N GLU A 497 45.67 -20.90 -7.96
CA GLU A 497 46.46 -22.11 -7.71
C GLU A 497 46.52 -22.93 -9.01
N ASP A 498 47.70 -22.92 -9.63
CA ASP A 498 48.41 -24.11 -10.14
C ASP A 498 49.16 -23.84 -11.45
N ARG A 499 50.42 -23.40 -11.30
CA ARG A 499 51.49 -23.66 -12.27
C ARG A 499 52.70 -24.19 -11.51
N GLY A 500 52.74 -25.48 -11.23
CA GLY A 500 54.02 -26.22 -11.22
C GLY A 500 54.53 -26.37 -12.66
N ARG A 501 55.80 -26.62 -12.99
CA ARG A 501 57.02 -26.98 -12.24
C ARG A 501 58.19 -26.92 -13.24
N ASP A 502 59.42 -27.00 -12.72
CA ASP A 502 60.71 -27.29 -13.40
C ASP A 502 61.40 -26.04 -14.02
N ASP A 503 62.67 -25.68 -13.73
CA ASP A 503 63.84 -26.49 -13.35
C ASP A 503 64.93 -25.69 -12.58
N ALA A 504 65.49 -26.35 -11.57
CA ALA A 504 66.91 -26.49 -11.18
C ALA A 504 67.92 -25.29 -11.20
N ARG A 505 68.50 -24.98 -10.02
CA ARG A 505 69.94 -25.16 -9.61
C ARG A 505 70.49 -24.07 -8.65
N GLY A 506 71.21 -24.52 -7.61
CA GLY A 506 72.23 -23.75 -6.84
C GLY A 506 71.77 -23.33 -5.43
N ARG A 507 71.97 -24.10 -4.34
CA ARG A 507 73.20 -24.47 -3.57
C ARG A 507 73.75 -23.34 -2.67
N PHE A 508 74.10 -23.72 -1.43
CA PHE A 508 74.68 -23.00 -0.26
C PHE A 508 73.64 -22.43 0.72
N GLY A 509 73.46 -22.95 1.95
CA GLY A 509 74.42 -23.07 3.08
C GLY A 509 74.26 -21.82 3.96
N GLY A 510 73.93 -21.78 5.25
CA GLY A 510 74.06 -22.66 6.41
C GLY A 510 74.29 -21.75 7.63
N ARG A 511 73.81 -22.13 8.83
CA ARG A 511 74.04 -21.49 10.17
C ARG A 511 73.35 -20.12 10.35
N GLY A 512 72.82 -19.71 11.50
CA GLY A 512 72.88 -20.20 12.88
C GLY A 512 72.87 -18.98 13.81
N ARG A 513 71.99 -19.00 14.84
CA ARG A 513 72.02 -18.25 16.12
C ARG A 513 72.52 -16.80 16.16
N GLY A 514 71.70 -15.91 16.73
CA GLY A 514 72.16 -14.69 17.38
C GLY A 514 71.04 -13.92 18.07
N ARG A 515 71.11 -13.81 19.40
CA ARG A 515 70.26 -12.97 20.25
C ARG A 515 70.47 -11.49 19.96
N ASN A 516 69.40 -10.69 19.97
CA ASN A 516 69.10 -9.70 21.00
C ASN A 516 67.68 -9.17 20.83
#